data_AF-A0A524GPV1-F1
#
_entry.id   AF-A0A524GPV1-F1
#
_cell.length_a   1.000
_cell.length_b   1.000
_cell.length_c   1.000
_cell.angle_alpha   90.00
_cell.angle_beta   90.00
_cell.angle_gamma   90.00
#
_symmetry.space_group_name_H-M   'P 1'
#
loop_
_entity.id
_entity.type
_entity.pdbx_description
1 polymer ?
#
loop_
_entity_poly.entity_id
_entity_poly.type
_entity_poly.pdbx_seq_one_letter_code
_entity_poly.pdbx_strand_id
1 'polypeptide(L)'
;MKRSIAFLLLLPVLFAISCSSKSSKDEALLEELSNLDKTTIYERAEGLFEEKEYQEARQLFSFVYDSFPNDPLGHKAALRVADTYAAKNDVTSLTEARLRYRDFANRYPNDPDRDYALFIVGQTFSTRKRRPDRDLSPIHEARDAYQQLFNLYPNSQYAPEAEARMGGLEKLLAEHEWHVATYYFRNKQLIGAKWRLEYLQENFPDYVKMAEVNERISAIQTRLEASEAKYKKLIEERTKKIED
;
A
#
# COMPACT_ATOMS: atom_id res chain seq x y z
N MET A 1 16.78 9.74 71.07
CA MET A 1 17.01 10.58 69.88
C MET A 1 15.89 10.31 68.89
N LYS A 2 15.02 11.29 68.68
CA LYS A 2 13.86 11.25 67.77
C LYS A 2 14.35 11.36 66.32
N ARG A 3 13.90 10.49 65.41
CA ARG A 3 13.80 10.82 63.98
C ARG A 3 12.52 10.24 63.40
N SER A 4 11.68 11.18 62.98
CA SER A 4 10.31 11.06 62.52
C SER A 4 10.22 10.42 61.14
N ILE A 5 9.34 9.44 60.98
CA ILE A 5 8.79 9.04 59.68
C ILE A 5 7.28 9.19 59.80
N ALA A 6 6.80 10.37 59.43
CA ALA A 6 5.38 10.68 59.32
C ALA A 6 5.24 11.70 58.20
N PHE A 7 5.15 11.22 56.96
CA PHE A 7 4.67 11.99 55.82
C PHE A 7 4.34 11.03 54.67
N LEU A 8 3.22 10.33 54.80
CA LEU A 8 2.63 9.59 53.68
C LEU A 8 1.12 9.63 53.85
N LEU A 9 0.52 10.77 53.48
CA LEU A 9 -0.90 10.98 53.21
C LEU A 9 -1.14 12.47 52.95
N LEU A 10 -1.14 12.92 51.69
CA LEU A 10 -2.17 13.82 51.13
C LEU A 10 -1.87 14.21 49.67
N LEU A 11 -2.92 14.12 48.83
CA LEU A 11 -3.20 14.82 47.57
C LEU A 11 -2.58 14.34 46.23
N PRO A 12 -3.35 14.32 45.11
CA PRO A 12 -4.80 14.11 44.97
C PRO A 12 -5.18 13.00 43.96
N VAL A 13 -6.22 12.25 44.32
CA VAL A 13 -7.13 11.55 43.40
C VAL A 13 -8.01 12.61 42.73
N LEU A 14 -7.57 13.13 41.58
CA LEU A 14 -8.38 13.98 40.70
C LEU A 14 -8.03 13.62 39.25
N PHE A 15 -8.37 12.39 38.85
CA PHE A 15 -8.30 11.95 37.45
C PHE A 15 -9.44 10.97 37.17
N ALA A 16 -10.69 11.37 37.42
CA ALA A 16 -11.83 10.47 37.19
C ALA A 16 -13.16 11.17 36.84
N ILE A 17 -13.12 12.36 36.23
CA ILE A 17 -14.36 12.97 35.70
C ILE A 17 -14.08 13.59 34.34
N SER A 18 -13.86 12.73 33.33
CA SER A 18 -14.08 13.13 31.92
C SER A 18 -14.08 11.89 31.01
N CYS A 19 -15.12 11.06 31.12
CA CYS A 19 -15.56 10.12 30.09
C CYS A 19 -16.79 9.35 30.61
N SER A 20 -17.99 9.93 30.52
CA SER A 20 -19.23 9.19 30.85
C SER A 20 -20.41 9.55 29.94
N SER A 21 -20.41 10.71 29.28
CA SER A 21 -21.50 11.14 28.40
C SER A 21 -21.52 10.50 27.01
N LYS A 22 -20.50 9.71 26.65
CA LYS A 22 -20.41 9.06 25.33
C LYS A 22 -21.18 7.73 25.26
N SER A 23 -21.14 6.93 26.34
CA SER A 23 -21.82 5.63 26.42
C SER A 23 -23.33 5.73 26.19
N SER A 24 -23.97 6.73 26.82
CA SER A 24 -25.42 6.89 26.75
C SER A 24 -25.94 7.29 25.36
N LYS A 25 -25.13 7.98 24.56
CA LYS A 25 -25.50 8.34 23.17
C LYS A 25 -25.39 7.15 22.23
N ASP A 26 -24.32 6.36 22.37
CA ASP A 26 -24.11 5.17 21.55
C ASP A 26 -25.17 4.10 21.86
N GLU A 27 -25.56 3.93 23.13
CA GLU A 27 -26.66 3.05 23.55
C GLU A 27 -28.01 3.47 22.95
N ALA A 28 -28.35 4.76 23.03
CA ALA A 28 -29.60 5.28 22.46
C ALA A 28 -29.65 5.13 20.93
N LEU A 29 -28.53 5.33 20.24
CA LEU A 29 -28.42 5.11 18.79
C LEU A 29 -28.65 3.64 18.45
N LEU A 30 -28.03 2.70 19.18
CA LEU A 30 -28.22 1.27 18.93
C LEU A 30 -29.67 0.82 19.14
N GLU A 31 -30.35 1.36 20.16
CA GLU A 31 -31.77 1.11 20.39
C GLU A 31 -32.64 1.66 19.25
N GLU A 32 -32.36 2.87 18.77
CA GLU A 32 -33.04 3.45 17.60
C GLU A 32 -32.84 2.57 16.36
N LEU A 33 -31.58 2.22 16.03
CA LEU A 33 -31.24 1.43 14.85
C LEU A 33 -31.84 0.02 14.89
N SER A 34 -31.91 -0.61 16.07
CA SER A 34 -32.49 -1.95 16.22
C SER A 34 -33.98 -2.01 15.92
N ASN A 35 -34.67 -0.86 15.95
CA ASN A 35 -36.09 -0.73 15.65
C ASN A 35 -36.37 -0.34 14.19
N LEU A 36 -35.33 -0.05 13.40
CA LEU A 36 -35.45 0.31 11.98
C LEU A 36 -35.09 -0.87 11.07
N ASP A 37 -35.62 -0.87 9.84
CA ASP A 37 -35.20 -1.84 8.85
C ASP A 37 -33.83 -1.48 8.25
N LYS A 38 -33.08 -2.51 7.82
CA LYS A 38 -31.72 -2.35 7.28
C LYS A 38 -31.63 -1.42 6.07
N THR A 39 -32.68 -1.35 5.24
CA THR A 39 -32.70 -0.52 4.03
C THR A 39 -32.78 0.95 4.43
N THR A 40 -33.69 1.29 5.34
CA THR A 40 -33.82 2.65 5.89
C THR A 40 -32.53 3.11 6.55
N ILE A 41 -31.86 2.25 7.33
CA ILE A 41 -30.58 2.58 7.95
C ILE A 41 -29.50 2.83 6.89
N TYR A 42 -29.43 1.98 5.87
CA TYR A 42 -28.46 2.13 4.78
C TYR A 42 -28.70 3.41 3.97
N GLU A 43 -29.95 3.73 3.63
CA GLU A 43 -30.29 4.96 2.89
C GLU A 43 -29.97 6.22 3.69
N ARG A 44 -30.24 6.20 5.01
CA ARG A 44 -29.81 7.29 5.91
C ARG A 44 -28.28 7.44 5.94
N ALA A 45 -27.56 6.33 5.94
CA ALA A 45 -26.10 6.32 5.89
C ALA A 45 -25.56 6.86 4.56
N GLU A 46 -26.18 6.54 3.42
CA GLU A 46 -25.83 7.12 2.11
C GLU A 46 -26.04 8.64 2.12
N GLY A 47 -27.15 9.15 2.67
CA GLY A 47 -27.38 10.59 2.81
C GLY A 47 -26.27 11.29 3.61
N LEU A 48 -25.90 10.73 4.76
CA LEU A 48 -24.77 11.25 5.56
C LEU A 48 -23.44 11.17 4.80
N PHE A 49 -23.24 10.11 4.01
CA PHE A 49 -22.04 9.95 3.19
C PHE A 49 -21.94 11.03 2.11
N GLU A 50 -23.06 11.34 1.45
CA GLU A 50 -23.16 12.42 0.45
C GLU A 50 -22.90 13.80 1.07
N GLU A 51 -23.38 14.02 2.30
CA GLU A 51 -23.10 15.21 3.11
C GLU A 51 -21.66 15.26 3.64
N LYS A 52 -20.85 14.21 3.40
CA LYS A 52 -19.47 14.04 3.86
C LYS A 52 -19.33 13.87 5.37
N GLU A 53 -20.41 13.56 6.07
CA GLU A 53 -20.44 13.16 7.47
C GLU A 53 -19.98 11.70 7.61
N TYR A 54 -18.72 11.45 7.22
CA TYR A 54 -18.15 10.12 7.06
C TYR A 54 -18.08 9.31 8.35
N GLN A 55 -18.04 9.97 9.51
CA GLN A 55 -17.95 9.28 10.79
C GLN A 55 -19.31 8.70 11.18
N GLU A 56 -20.36 9.50 11.09
CA GLU A 56 -21.75 9.15 11.36
C GLU A 56 -22.24 8.13 10.33
N ALA A 57 -22.00 8.39 9.03
CA ALA A 57 -22.32 7.44 7.97
C ALA A 57 -21.69 6.06 8.22
N ARG A 58 -20.42 6.03 8.64
CA ARG A 58 -19.72 4.78 8.97
C ARG A 58 -20.35 4.04 10.13
N GLN A 59 -20.85 4.73 11.17
CA GLN A 59 -21.53 4.06 12.28
C GLN A 59 -22.77 3.29 11.80
N LEU A 60 -23.57 3.92 10.94
CA LEU A 60 -24.77 3.29 10.39
C LEU A 60 -24.43 2.16 9.40
N PHE A 61 -23.46 2.36 8.50
CA PHE A 61 -23.00 1.28 7.61
C PHE A 61 -22.44 0.09 8.40
N SER A 62 -21.63 0.33 9.45
CA SER A 62 -21.12 -0.73 10.31
C SER A 62 -22.26 -1.49 10.98
N PHE A 63 -23.29 -0.81 11.47
CA PHE A 63 -24.45 -1.49 12.05
C PHE A 63 -25.14 -2.42 11.05
N VAL A 64 -25.36 -1.98 9.81
CA VAL A 64 -25.96 -2.81 8.76
C VAL A 64 -25.07 -3.99 8.42
N TYR A 65 -23.77 -3.76 8.26
CA TYR A 65 -22.79 -4.79 7.95
C TYR A 65 -22.68 -5.86 9.05
N ASP A 66 -22.55 -5.42 10.32
CA ASP A 66 -22.38 -6.31 11.46
C ASP A 66 -23.66 -7.12 11.74
N SER A 67 -24.84 -6.51 11.54
CA SER A 67 -26.13 -7.18 11.76
C SER A 67 -26.52 -8.12 10.62
N PHE A 68 -26.10 -7.83 9.38
CA PHE A 68 -26.52 -8.57 8.18
C PHE A 68 -25.32 -8.99 7.29
N PRO A 69 -24.30 -9.68 7.82
CA PRO A 69 -23.03 -9.87 7.12
C PRO A 69 -23.08 -10.77 5.88
N ASN A 70 -24.15 -11.54 5.67
CA ASN A 70 -24.33 -12.40 4.49
C ASN A 70 -25.40 -11.87 3.53
N ASP A 71 -26.00 -10.73 3.84
CA ASP A 71 -27.00 -10.09 3.00
C ASP A 71 -26.32 -9.23 1.94
N PRO A 72 -26.83 -9.16 0.68
CA PRO A 72 -26.28 -8.28 -0.33
C PRO A 72 -26.16 -6.81 0.12
N LEU A 73 -27.10 -6.32 0.93
CA LEU A 73 -27.01 -4.95 1.47
C LEU A 73 -25.93 -4.83 2.55
N GLY A 74 -25.70 -5.87 3.35
CA GLY A 74 -24.59 -5.93 4.31
C GLY A 74 -23.23 -5.93 3.61
N HIS A 75 -23.11 -6.60 2.47
CA HIS A 75 -21.90 -6.56 1.64
C HIS A 75 -21.63 -5.14 1.13
N LYS A 76 -22.66 -4.47 0.59
CA LYS A 76 -22.57 -3.06 0.18
C LYS A 76 -22.20 -2.14 1.35
N ALA A 77 -22.78 -2.37 2.52
CA ALA A 77 -22.46 -1.61 3.73
C ALA A 77 -20.99 -1.81 4.15
N ALA A 78 -20.45 -3.02 4.03
CA ALA A 78 -19.03 -3.30 4.30
C ALA A 78 -18.10 -2.47 3.39
N LEU A 79 -18.42 -2.40 2.09
CA LEU A 79 -17.70 -1.56 1.14
C LEU A 79 -17.84 -0.08 1.49
N ARG A 80 -19.03 0.38 1.86
CA ARG A 80 -19.25 1.76 2.29
C ARG A 80 -18.49 2.14 3.55
N VAL A 81 -18.34 1.23 4.51
CA VAL A 81 -17.42 1.42 5.63
C VAL A 81 -16.01 1.70 5.10
N ALA A 82 -15.50 0.93 4.14
CA ALA A 82 -14.20 1.18 3.53
C ALA A 82 -14.13 2.52 2.75
N ASP A 83 -15.19 2.86 2.00
CA ASP A 83 -15.32 4.12 1.24
C ASP A 83 -15.20 5.34 2.17
N THR A 84 -15.85 5.31 3.34
CA THR A 84 -15.80 6.42 4.31
C THR A 84 -14.38 6.69 4.83
N TYR A 85 -13.53 5.66 4.89
CA TYR A 85 -12.12 5.84 5.23
C TYR A 85 -11.33 6.35 4.03
N ALA A 86 -11.58 5.79 2.84
CA ALA A 86 -10.90 6.20 1.61
C ALA A 86 -11.13 7.68 1.29
N ALA A 87 -12.34 8.18 1.51
CA ALA A 87 -12.76 9.54 1.20
C ALA A 87 -11.93 10.62 1.92
N LYS A 88 -11.41 10.32 3.13
CA LYS A 88 -10.56 11.26 3.89
C LYS A 88 -9.18 11.48 3.25
N ASN A 89 -8.70 10.52 2.47
CA ASN A 89 -7.46 10.62 1.68
C ASN A 89 -6.18 10.93 2.48
N ASP A 90 -6.17 10.73 3.80
CA ASP A 90 -4.97 10.80 4.64
C ASP A 90 -4.34 9.41 4.82
N VAL A 91 -3.09 9.37 5.27
CA VAL A 91 -2.31 8.11 5.35
C VAL A 91 -2.97 7.09 6.26
N THR A 92 -3.47 7.51 7.42
CA THR A 92 -4.07 6.62 8.41
C THR A 92 -5.39 6.09 7.88
N SER A 93 -6.24 6.97 7.35
CA SER A 93 -7.53 6.55 6.80
C SER A 93 -7.39 5.67 5.56
N LEU A 94 -6.43 5.92 4.66
CA LEU A 94 -6.17 5.04 3.52
C LEU A 94 -5.64 3.66 3.95
N THR A 95 -4.91 3.58 5.06
CA THR A 95 -4.47 2.30 5.62
C THR A 95 -5.66 1.50 6.11
N GLU A 96 -6.57 2.12 6.86
CA GLU A 96 -7.81 1.48 7.31
C GLU A 96 -8.71 1.06 6.14
N ALA A 97 -8.89 1.96 5.17
CA ALA A 97 -9.67 1.67 3.96
C ALA A 97 -9.16 0.40 3.27
N ARG A 98 -7.84 0.32 3.06
CA ARG A 98 -7.21 -0.84 2.43
C ARG A 98 -7.44 -2.13 3.20
N LEU A 99 -7.31 -2.10 4.53
CA LEU A 99 -7.56 -3.28 5.37
C LEU A 99 -9.01 -3.76 5.19
N ARG A 100 -9.97 -2.83 5.18
CA ARG A 100 -11.40 -3.13 4.97
C ARG A 100 -11.70 -3.68 3.58
N TYR A 101 -11.15 -3.09 2.51
CA TYR A 101 -11.32 -3.63 1.15
C TYR A 101 -10.72 -5.03 0.98
N ARG A 102 -9.53 -5.27 1.57
CA ARG A 102 -8.91 -6.61 1.55
C ARG A 102 -9.74 -7.62 2.33
N ASP A 103 -10.27 -7.24 3.49
CA ASP A 103 -11.16 -8.10 4.28
C ASP A 103 -12.43 -8.44 3.49
N PHE A 104 -13.06 -7.44 2.84
CA PHE A 104 -14.20 -7.66 1.96
C PHE A 104 -13.88 -8.64 0.82
N ALA A 105 -12.80 -8.38 0.07
CA ALA A 105 -12.42 -9.22 -1.07
C ALA A 105 -12.03 -10.66 -0.67
N ASN A 106 -11.56 -10.86 0.56
CA ASN A 106 -11.24 -12.19 1.09
C ASN A 106 -12.48 -12.90 1.64
N ARG A 107 -13.36 -12.18 2.33
CA ARG A 107 -14.56 -12.72 2.97
C ARG A 107 -15.64 -13.08 1.95
N TYR A 108 -15.75 -12.28 0.88
CA TYR A 108 -16.79 -12.43 -0.13
C TYR A 108 -16.18 -12.67 -1.53
N PRO A 109 -15.52 -13.81 -1.77
CA PRO A 109 -14.78 -14.07 -3.01
C PRO A 109 -15.65 -14.13 -4.28
N ASN A 110 -16.96 -14.36 -4.12
CA ASN A 110 -17.94 -14.46 -5.21
C ASN A 110 -18.86 -13.25 -5.31
N ASP A 111 -18.62 -12.20 -4.52
CA ASP A 111 -19.44 -10.99 -4.57
C ASP A 111 -19.23 -10.24 -5.89
N PRO A 112 -20.31 -9.69 -6.49
CA PRO A 112 -20.19 -8.91 -7.73
C PRO A 112 -19.31 -7.66 -7.57
N ASP A 113 -19.22 -7.07 -6.37
CA ASP A 113 -18.45 -5.85 -6.11
C ASP A 113 -17.00 -6.15 -5.63
N ARG A 114 -16.55 -7.40 -5.69
CA ARG A 114 -15.17 -7.76 -5.32
C ARG A 114 -14.14 -7.14 -6.25
N ASP A 115 -14.46 -6.95 -7.52
CA ASP A 115 -13.58 -6.29 -8.49
C ASP A 115 -13.35 -4.82 -8.11
N TYR A 116 -14.38 -4.10 -7.67
CA TYR A 116 -14.29 -2.77 -7.09
C TYR A 116 -13.33 -2.74 -5.90
N ALA A 117 -13.49 -3.68 -4.95
CA ALA A 117 -12.63 -3.73 -3.77
C ALA A 117 -11.15 -3.91 -4.15
N LEU A 118 -10.83 -4.84 -5.05
CA LEU A 118 -9.45 -5.07 -5.53
C LEU A 118 -8.88 -3.84 -6.24
N PHE A 119 -9.69 -3.19 -7.07
CA PHE A 119 -9.32 -1.95 -7.74
C PHE A 119 -8.95 -0.85 -6.73
N ILE A 120 -9.79 -0.63 -5.71
CA ILE A 120 -9.54 0.40 -4.71
C ILE A 120 -8.32 0.05 -3.84
N VAL A 121 -8.05 -1.22 -3.55
CA VAL A 121 -6.80 -1.62 -2.88
C VAL A 121 -5.59 -1.10 -3.65
N GLY A 122 -5.51 -1.34 -4.96
CA GLY A 122 -4.42 -0.82 -5.81
C GLY A 122 -4.34 0.72 -5.79
N GLN A 123 -5.49 1.39 -5.83
CA GLN A 123 -5.54 2.85 -5.74
C GLN A 123 -4.99 3.36 -4.41
N THR A 124 -5.42 2.81 -3.28
CA THR A 124 -5.01 3.29 -1.94
C THR A 124 -3.50 3.25 -1.74
N PHE A 125 -2.80 2.29 -2.35
CA PHE A 125 -1.34 2.18 -2.30
C PHE A 125 -0.64 3.24 -3.17
N SER A 126 -1.25 3.58 -4.31
CA SER A 126 -0.70 4.46 -5.34
C SER A 126 -1.19 5.91 -5.27
N THR A 127 -2.12 6.25 -4.37
CA THR A 127 -2.68 7.62 -4.24
C THR A 127 -1.62 8.71 -4.09
N ARG A 128 -0.56 8.43 -3.31
CA ARG A 128 0.53 9.39 -3.11
C ARG A 128 1.59 9.20 -4.19
N LYS A 129 1.81 10.24 -4.98
CA LYS A 129 2.93 10.30 -5.93
C LYS A 129 4.25 10.11 -5.16
N ARG A 130 5.04 9.14 -5.61
CA ARG A 130 6.37 8.86 -5.08
C ARG A 130 7.42 9.20 -6.12
N ARG A 131 8.60 9.57 -5.63
CA ARG A 131 9.77 9.79 -6.48
C ARG A 131 10.51 8.46 -6.64
N PRO A 132 11.18 8.24 -7.76
CA PRO A 132 11.91 7.00 -8.01
C PRO A 132 13.15 6.82 -7.11
N ASP A 133 13.57 7.82 -6.33
CA ASP A 133 14.67 7.69 -5.36
C ASP A 133 14.20 7.25 -3.96
N ARG A 134 12.91 6.93 -3.79
CA ARG A 134 12.29 6.58 -2.49
C ARG A 134 11.93 5.10 -2.42
N ASP A 135 11.49 4.67 -1.24
CA ASP A 135 10.90 3.35 -1.05
C ASP A 135 9.61 3.21 -1.86
N LEU A 136 9.61 2.24 -2.77
CA LEU A 136 8.52 1.92 -3.68
C LEU A 136 7.79 0.63 -3.29
N SER A 137 7.99 0.09 -2.09
CA SER A 137 7.23 -1.08 -1.58
C SER A 137 5.71 -0.92 -1.75
N PRO A 138 5.10 0.26 -1.47
CA PRO A 138 3.68 0.49 -1.75
C PRO A 138 3.32 0.42 -3.23
N ILE A 139 4.23 0.77 -4.14
CA ILE A 139 3.98 0.71 -5.59
C ILE A 139 3.97 -0.73 -6.08
N HIS A 140 4.84 -1.59 -5.53
CA HIS A 140 4.77 -3.04 -5.79
C HIS A 140 3.45 -3.62 -5.31
N GLU A 141 2.98 -3.28 -4.10
CA GLU A 141 1.69 -3.73 -3.61
C GLU A 141 0.50 -3.22 -4.45
N ALA A 142 0.59 -1.98 -4.97
CA ALA A 142 -0.41 -1.46 -5.90
C ALA A 142 -0.46 -2.27 -7.20
N ARG A 143 0.72 -2.59 -7.77
CA ARG A 143 0.85 -3.44 -8.95
C ARG A 143 0.25 -4.81 -8.70
N ASP A 144 0.62 -5.47 -7.61
CA ASP A 144 0.14 -6.83 -7.31
C ASP A 144 -1.40 -6.86 -7.16
N ALA A 145 -1.99 -5.82 -6.56
CA ALA A 145 -3.44 -5.69 -6.45
C ALA A 145 -4.14 -5.51 -7.82
N TYR A 146 -3.61 -4.67 -8.70
CA TYR A 146 -4.15 -4.54 -10.06
C TYR A 146 -3.96 -5.81 -10.89
N GLN A 147 -2.82 -6.50 -10.75
CA GLN A 147 -2.61 -7.78 -11.43
C GLN A 147 -3.63 -8.83 -10.96
N GLN A 148 -3.94 -8.85 -9.67
CA GLN A 148 -4.99 -9.71 -9.13
C GLN A 148 -6.36 -9.38 -9.74
N LEU A 149 -6.70 -8.09 -9.88
CA LEU A 149 -7.92 -7.66 -10.58
C LEU A 149 -7.95 -8.19 -12.02
N PHE A 150 -6.89 -8.01 -12.81
CA PHE A 150 -6.86 -8.47 -14.20
C PHE A 150 -6.98 -9.98 -14.34
N ASN A 151 -6.32 -10.72 -13.44
CA ASN A 151 -6.33 -12.18 -13.47
C ASN A 151 -7.70 -12.77 -13.11
N LEU A 152 -8.41 -12.14 -12.16
CA LEU A 152 -9.68 -12.64 -11.65
C LEU A 152 -10.88 -12.05 -12.39
N TYR A 153 -10.79 -10.81 -12.84
CA TYR A 153 -11.88 -10.02 -13.43
C TYR A 153 -11.44 -9.27 -14.69
N PRO A 154 -11.05 -9.99 -15.77
CA PRO A 154 -10.55 -9.37 -17.00
C PRO A 154 -11.58 -8.45 -17.70
N ASN A 155 -12.88 -8.67 -17.45
CA ASN A 155 -13.97 -7.86 -18.00
C ASN A 155 -14.55 -6.85 -17.00
N SER A 156 -13.84 -6.57 -15.89
CA SER A 156 -14.28 -5.58 -14.91
C SER A 156 -14.43 -4.19 -15.54
N GLN A 157 -15.46 -3.45 -15.14
CA GLN A 157 -15.60 -2.04 -15.51
C GLN A 157 -14.41 -1.17 -15.05
N TYR A 158 -13.68 -1.61 -14.03
CA TYR A 158 -12.51 -0.91 -13.48
C TYR A 158 -11.20 -1.29 -14.18
N ALA A 159 -11.20 -2.33 -15.02
CA ALA A 159 -9.98 -2.81 -15.67
C ALA A 159 -9.28 -1.74 -16.54
N PRO A 160 -9.99 -0.93 -17.37
CA PRO A 160 -9.33 0.10 -18.18
C PRO A 160 -8.65 1.19 -17.34
N GLU A 161 -9.26 1.61 -16.23
CA GLU A 161 -8.65 2.59 -15.34
C GLU A 161 -7.46 2.00 -14.57
N ALA A 162 -7.61 0.76 -14.09
CA ALA A 162 -6.51 0.03 -13.44
C ALA A 162 -5.32 -0.13 -14.39
N GLU A 163 -5.53 -0.41 -15.67
CA GLU A 163 -4.47 -0.55 -16.68
C GLU A 163 -3.73 0.77 -16.90
N ALA A 164 -4.48 1.87 -17.05
CA ALA A 164 -3.89 3.21 -17.18
C ALA A 164 -3.04 3.58 -15.96
N ARG A 165 -3.51 3.26 -14.75
CA ARG A 165 -2.77 3.48 -13.51
C ARG A 165 -1.55 2.59 -13.42
N MET A 166 -1.69 1.30 -13.76
CA MET A 166 -0.61 0.32 -13.80
C MET A 166 0.54 0.81 -14.67
N GLY A 167 0.25 1.30 -15.89
CA GLY A 167 1.28 1.85 -16.77
C GLY A 167 2.07 3.01 -16.15
N GLY A 168 1.43 3.81 -15.28
CA GLY A 168 2.13 4.83 -14.49
C GLY A 168 3.04 4.27 -13.41
N LEU A 169 2.63 3.17 -12.76
CA LEU A 169 3.43 2.46 -11.75
C LEU A 169 4.65 1.78 -12.39
N GLU A 170 4.46 1.08 -13.51
CA GLU A 170 5.55 0.42 -14.25
C GLU A 170 6.61 1.43 -14.70
N LYS A 171 6.20 2.60 -15.19
CA LYS A 171 7.13 3.70 -15.53
C LYS A 171 7.93 4.17 -14.33
N LEU A 172 7.30 4.30 -13.16
CA LEU A 172 7.97 4.72 -11.93
C LEU A 172 8.97 3.67 -11.44
N LEU A 173 8.61 2.39 -11.50
CA LEU A 173 9.47 1.27 -11.11
C LEU A 173 10.68 1.16 -12.05
N ALA A 174 10.48 1.27 -13.36
CA ALA A 174 11.57 1.28 -14.34
C ALA A 174 12.54 2.44 -14.10
N GLU A 175 12.02 3.65 -13.84
CA GLU A 175 12.85 4.82 -13.53
C GLU A 175 13.63 4.64 -12.20
N HIS A 176 13.07 3.95 -11.21
CA HIS A 176 13.79 3.59 -9.99
C HIS A 176 15.01 2.71 -10.28
N GLU A 177 14.84 1.64 -11.06
CA GLU A 177 15.94 0.74 -11.41
C GLU A 177 17.04 1.49 -12.19
N TRP A 178 16.66 2.38 -13.11
CA TRP A 178 17.59 3.25 -13.81
C TRP A 178 18.38 4.16 -12.86
N HIS A 179 17.70 4.77 -11.89
CA HIS A 179 18.34 5.63 -10.89
C HIS A 179 19.34 4.87 -10.03
N VAL A 180 18.97 3.68 -9.54
CA VAL A 180 19.84 2.84 -8.71
C VAL A 180 21.04 2.34 -9.53
N ALA A 181 20.81 1.85 -10.74
CA ALA A 181 21.88 1.45 -11.66
C ALA A 181 22.86 2.59 -11.94
N THR A 182 22.34 3.80 -12.18
CA THR A 182 23.15 4.99 -12.42
C THR A 182 23.99 5.35 -11.20
N TYR A 183 23.42 5.24 -10.00
CA TYR A 183 24.16 5.46 -8.76
C TYR A 183 25.31 4.46 -8.61
N TYR A 184 25.07 3.16 -8.80
CA TYR A 184 26.12 2.14 -8.73
C TYR A 184 27.20 2.34 -9.79
N PHE A 185 26.83 2.66 -11.02
CA PHE A 185 27.78 2.92 -12.10
C PHE A 185 28.70 4.09 -11.76
N ARG A 186 28.15 5.21 -11.26
CA ARG A 186 28.92 6.40 -10.84
C ARG A 186 29.88 6.09 -9.70
N ASN A 187 29.50 5.20 -8.80
CA ASN A 187 30.32 4.75 -7.67
C ASN A 187 31.26 3.58 -8.02
N LYS A 188 31.44 3.27 -9.31
CA LYS A 188 32.31 2.18 -9.82
C LYS A 188 31.91 0.78 -9.33
N GLN A 189 30.69 0.60 -8.84
CA GLN A 189 30.12 -0.69 -8.48
C GLN A 189 29.51 -1.34 -9.73
N LEU A 190 30.40 -1.82 -10.62
CA LEU A 190 30.02 -2.26 -11.97
C LEU A 190 29.09 -3.49 -11.99
N ILE A 191 29.37 -4.49 -11.16
CA ILE A 191 28.55 -5.71 -11.09
C ILE A 191 27.12 -5.39 -10.64
N GLY A 192 26.98 -4.58 -9.58
CA GLY A 192 25.67 -4.15 -9.10
C GLY A 192 24.91 -3.31 -10.11
N ALA A 193 25.61 -2.39 -10.81
CA ALA A 193 25.01 -1.60 -11.87
C ALA A 193 24.50 -2.48 -13.01
N LYS A 194 25.30 -3.46 -13.46
CA LYS A 194 24.92 -4.41 -14.50
C LYS A 194 23.67 -5.20 -14.11
N TRP A 195 23.64 -5.77 -12.90
CA TRP A 195 22.49 -6.51 -12.38
C TRP A 195 21.19 -5.69 -12.43
N ARG A 196 21.25 -4.43 -12.01
CA ARG A 196 20.09 -3.52 -12.03
C ARG A 196 19.62 -3.19 -13.44
N LEU A 197 20.55 -2.98 -14.38
CA LEU A 197 20.22 -2.70 -15.78
C LEU A 197 19.66 -3.93 -16.51
N GLU A 198 20.21 -5.11 -16.24
CA GLU A 198 19.70 -6.37 -16.80
C GLU A 198 18.29 -6.67 -16.27
N TYR A 199 18.06 -6.47 -14.96
CA TYR A 199 16.72 -6.56 -14.39
C TYR A 199 15.75 -5.56 -15.05
N LEU A 200 16.18 -4.31 -15.25
CA LEU A 200 15.37 -3.31 -15.94
C LEU A 200 15.01 -3.77 -17.36
N GLN A 201 15.99 -4.24 -18.13
CA GLN A 201 15.81 -4.73 -19.50
C GLN A 201 14.82 -5.89 -19.58
N GLU A 202 14.90 -6.84 -18.65
CA GLU A 202 14.04 -8.02 -18.62
C GLU A 202 12.60 -7.68 -18.20
N ASN A 203 12.43 -6.80 -17.22
CA ASN A 203 11.13 -6.56 -16.59
C ASN A 203 10.38 -5.34 -17.18
N PHE A 204 11.08 -4.43 -17.86
CA PHE A 204 10.51 -3.20 -18.43
C PHE A 204 10.99 -2.98 -19.87
N PRO A 205 10.65 -3.87 -20.83
CA PRO A 205 11.15 -3.81 -22.20
C PRO A 205 10.77 -2.53 -22.95
N ASP A 206 9.67 -1.89 -22.57
CA ASP A 206 9.18 -0.64 -23.17
C ASP A 206 9.72 0.63 -22.48
N TYR A 207 10.76 0.51 -21.65
CA TYR A 207 11.33 1.66 -20.95
C TYR A 207 11.92 2.70 -21.91
N VAL A 208 11.63 3.98 -21.67
CA VAL A 208 11.93 5.07 -22.61
C VAL A 208 13.43 5.24 -22.91
N LYS A 209 14.32 4.82 -21.99
CA LYS A 209 15.79 4.92 -22.16
C LYS A 209 16.45 3.58 -22.47
N MET A 210 15.74 2.61 -23.06
CA MET A 210 16.31 1.28 -23.31
C MET A 210 17.60 1.29 -24.15
N ALA A 211 17.76 2.23 -25.08
CA ALA A 211 19.00 2.38 -25.83
C ALA A 211 20.20 2.71 -24.91
N GLU A 212 20.03 3.65 -23.97
CA GLU A 212 21.06 4.04 -22.99
C GLU A 212 21.35 2.90 -21.99
N VAL A 213 20.33 2.12 -21.62
CA VAL A 213 20.47 0.92 -20.79
C VAL A 213 21.40 -0.08 -21.47
N ASN A 214 21.12 -0.40 -22.74
CA ASN A 214 21.92 -1.35 -23.51
C ASN A 214 23.36 -0.88 -23.68
N GLU A 215 23.57 0.39 -24.05
CA GLU A 215 24.90 0.98 -24.17
C GLU A 215 25.69 0.85 -22.86
N ARG A 216 25.04 1.14 -21.73
CA ARG A 216 25.68 1.09 -20.42
C ARG A 216 26.00 -0.34 -19.99
N ILE A 217 25.14 -1.32 -20.29
CA ILE A 217 25.44 -2.73 -20.06
C ILE A 217 26.71 -3.14 -20.83
N SER A 218 26.77 -2.83 -22.13
CA SER A 218 27.95 -3.14 -22.96
C SER A 218 29.21 -2.46 -22.43
N ALA A 219 29.13 -1.17 -22.06
CA ALA A 219 30.26 -0.45 -21.48
C ALA A 219 30.74 -1.05 -20.15
N ILE A 220 29.82 -1.56 -19.33
CA ILE A 220 30.18 -2.27 -18.09
C ILE A 220 30.87 -3.60 -18.41
N GLN A 221 30.33 -4.40 -19.34
CA GLN A 221 30.89 -5.69 -19.74
C GLN A 221 32.35 -5.53 -20.22
N THR A 222 32.61 -4.58 -21.13
CA THR A 222 33.98 -4.31 -21.61
C THR A 222 34.94 -3.95 -20.48
N ARG A 223 34.49 -3.16 -19.48
CA ARG A 223 35.33 -2.79 -18.33
C ARG A 223 35.62 -3.99 -17.42
N LEU A 224 34.65 -4.88 -17.23
CA LEU A 224 34.82 -6.10 -16.45
C LEU A 224 35.79 -7.05 -17.14
N GLU A 225 35.62 -7.31 -18.43
CA GLU A 225 36.52 -8.16 -19.23
C GLU A 225 37.97 -7.64 -19.22
N ALA A 226 38.16 -6.33 -19.41
CA ALA A 226 39.49 -5.72 -19.35
C ALA A 226 40.13 -5.87 -17.96
N SER A 227 39.32 -5.74 -16.91
CA SER A 227 39.76 -5.94 -15.52
C SER A 227 40.16 -7.40 -15.27
N GLU A 228 39.34 -8.36 -15.70
CA GLU A 228 39.62 -9.79 -15.58
C GLU A 228 40.90 -10.20 -16.32
N ALA A 229 41.06 -9.75 -17.57
CA ALA A 229 42.27 -10.02 -18.35
C ALA A 229 43.53 -9.46 -17.65
N LYS A 230 43.44 -8.26 -17.08
CA LYS A 230 44.52 -7.64 -16.30
C LYS A 230 44.86 -8.47 -15.05
N TYR A 231 43.85 -8.89 -14.29
CA TYR A 231 44.08 -9.70 -13.08
C TYR A 231 44.64 -11.08 -13.40
N LYS A 232 44.15 -11.73 -14.48
CA LYS A 232 44.68 -13.01 -14.95
C LYS A 232 46.17 -12.93 -15.27
N LYS A 233 46.57 -11.91 -16.05
CA LYS A 233 47.99 -11.68 -16.38
C LYS A 233 48.84 -11.45 -15.12
N LEU A 234 48.34 -10.66 -14.16
CA LEU A 234 49.05 -10.40 -12.90
C LEU A 234 49.22 -11.66 -12.05
N ILE A 235 48.23 -12.55 -12.05
CA ILE A 235 48.30 -13.84 -11.36
C ILE A 235 49.37 -14.70 -12.03
N GLU A 236 49.35 -14.83 -13.36
CA GLU A 236 50.35 -15.61 -14.12
C GLU A 236 51.79 -15.12 -13.87
N GLU A 237 52.01 -13.80 -13.86
CA GLU A 237 53.32 -13.19 -13.56
C GLU A 237 53.78 -13.50 -12.12
N ARG A 238 52.87 -13.47 -11.14
CA ARG A 238 53.19 -13.77 -9.75
C ARG A 238 53.46 -15.24 -9.51
N THR A 239 52.71 -16.13 -10.16
CA THR A 239 52.91 -17.58 -10.06
C THR A 239 54.29 -17.98 -10.58
N LYS A 240 54.70 -17.47 -11.75
CA LYS A 240 56.05 -17.73 -12.29
C LYS A 240 57.16 -17.31 -11.32
N LYS A 241 57.01 -16.14 -10.70
CA LYS A 241 57.99 -15.62 -9.73
C LYS A 241 58.08 -16.44 -8.43
N ILE A 242 57.06 -17.24 -8.11
CA ILE A 242 57.09 -18.15 -6.95
C ILE A 242 57.75 -19.48 -7.32
N GLU A 243 57.69 -19.87 -8.59
CA GLU A 243 58.26 -21.11 -9.11
C GLU A 243 59.76 -20.98 -9.43
N ASP A 244 60.25 -19.76 -9.73
CA ASP A 244 61.67 -19.39 -9.90
C ASP A 244 62.38 -19.08 -8.56
#